data_AF-A0A2D7UYY6-F1
#
_entry.id   AF-A0A2D7UYY6-F1
#
_cell.length_a   1.000
_cell.length_b   1.000
_cell.length_c   1.000
_cell.angle_alpha   90.00
_cell.angle_beta   90.00
_cell.angle_gamma   90.00
#
_symmetry.space_group_name_H-M   'P 1'
#
loop_
_entity.id
_entity.type
_entity.pdbx_description
1 polymer ?
#
loop_
_entity_poly.entity_id
_entity_poly.type
_entity_poly.pdbx_seq_one_letter_code
_entity_poly.pdbx_strand_id
1 'polypeptide(L)'
;EEKAEPKEEKAEPKEEKAEPKEEKAEPKEEKKEPEKKSAAQMMFGGGRQKVSFEGDEGDKPQWFLDNALHTIYDPHGTGKELKPRTILARSSDGNVRVQDVVRIYGEQGIEGLSELAWTSPLTQYIIEAYDAC
;
A
#
# COMPACT_ATOMS: atom_id res chain seq x y z
N GLU A 1 6.34 59.59 -11.59
CA GLU A 1 5.19 59.99 -12.41
C GLU A 1 4.62 58.70 -13.00
N GLU A 2 3.34 58.35 -12.99
CA GLU A 2 2.06 58.97 -12.63
C GLU A 2 1.07 57.78 -12.72
N LYS A 3 0.58 57.21 -11.60
CA LYS A 3 -0.73 57.46 -10.97
C LYS A 3 -1.94 57.36 -11.94
N ALA A 4 -2.73 56.28 -11.83
CA ALA A 4 -4.20 56.32 -11.99
C ALA A 4 -4.84 54.98 -11.57
N GLU A 5 -5.45 54.95 -10.38
CA GLU A 5 -6.70 54.20 -10.12
C GLU A 5 -7.89 55.08 -10.57
N PRO A 6 -9.09 54.51 -10.81
CA PRO A 6 -10.15 54.46 -9.76
C PRO A 6 -10.95 53.12 -9.80
N LYS A 7 -11.52 52.51 -8.75
CA LYS A 7 -12.41 52.86 -7.62
C LYS A 7 -13.89 53.19 -7.96
N GLU A 8 -14.77 52.36 -7.35
CA GLU A 8 -16.19 52.58 -6.95
C GLU A 8 -17.24 52.61 -8.10
N GLU A 9 -18.48 52.08 -8.04
CA GLU A 9 -19.43 51.80 -6.96
C GLU A 9 -20.64 50.94 -7.48
N LYS A 10 -21.03 49.89 -6.73
CA LYS A 10 -22.41 49.48 -6.31
C LYS A 10 -23.59 49.35 -7.32
N ALA A 11 -24.22 48.17 -7.36
CA ALA A 11 -25.67 47.98 -7.13
C ALA A 11 -26.07 46.49 -7.14
N GLU A 12 -26.61 45.99 -6.03
CA GLU A 12 -27.47 44.80 -5.95
C GLU A 12 -28.84 45.10 -6.61
N PRO A 13 -29.63 44.07 -6.98
CA PRO A 13 -30.70 43.69 -6.05
C PRO A 13 -30.92 42.17 -5.88
N LYS A 14 -31.41 41.85 -4.68
CA LYS A 14 -32.05 40.60 -4.22
C LYS A 14 -33.29 40.23 -5.04
N GLU A 15 -33.54 38.93 -5.18
CA GLU A 15 -34.80 38.19 -4.87
C GLU A 15 -34.53 36.70 -5.19
N GLU A 16 -34.24 35.87 -4.19
CA GLU A 16 -35.16 34.89 -3.58
C GLU A 16 -35.88 33.99 -4.60
N LYS A 17 -35.53 32.69 -4.69
CA LYS A 17 -36.34 31.56 -4.18
C LYS A 17 -35.90 30.19 -4.73
N ALA A 18 -35.91 29.21 -3.82
CA ALA A 18 -36.08 27.75 -3.99
C ALA A 18 -34.87 26.88 -4.41
N GLU A 19 -34.38 26.12 -3.41
CA GLU A 19 -33.71 24.82 -3.57
C GLU A 19 -34.60 23.81 -4.35
N PRO A 20 -34.02 22.73 -4.92
CA PRO A 20 -33.79 21.54 -4.10
C PRO A 20 -32.37 20.98 -4.20
N LYS A 21 -31.88 20.53 -3.05
CA LYS A 21 -30.76 19.62 -2.83
C LYS A 21 -30.75 18.48 -3.86
N GLU A 22 -29.72 18.45 -4.70
CA GLU A 22 -29.24 17.20 -5.28
C GLU A 22 -28.27 16.55 -4.29
N GLU A 23 -28.76 15.46 -3.72
CA GLU A 23 -28.06 14.52 -2.86
C GLU A 23 -26.91 13.89 -3.65
N LYS A 24 -25.74 14.52 -3.60
CA LYS A 24 -24.49 13.91 -4.03
C LYS A 24 -24.14 12.84 -3.01
N ALA A 25 -24.58 11.60 -3.29
CA ALA A 25 -24.12 10.43 -2.58
C ALA A 25 -22.62 10.24 -2.83
N GLU A 26 -21.79 10.85 -1.98
CA GLU A 26 -20.41 10.43 -1.81
C GLU A 26 -20.44 9.01 -1.21
N PRO A 27 -19.82 8.00 -1.84
CA PRO A 27 -19.53 6.78 -1.12
C PRO A 27 -18.53 7.17 -0.03
N LYS A 28 -19.00 7.15 1.23
CA LYS A 28 -18.11 7.11 2.39
C LYS A 28 -17.13 5.97 2.16
N GLU A 29 -15.87 6.30 1.86
CA GLU A 29 -14.76 5.41 2.13
C GLU A 29 -14.80 5.11 3.63
N GLU A 30 -15.40 3.96 3.95
CA GLU A 30 -15.27 3.35 5.25
C GLU A 30 -13.79 2.98 5.39
N LYS A 31 -13.02 3.89 5.99
CA LYS A 31 -11.75 3.56 6.61
C LYS A 31 -12.02 2.40 7.57
N LYS A 32 -11.81 1.17 7.11
CA LYS A 32 -11.67 0.02 7.98
C LYS A 32 -10.45 0.30 8.85
N GLU A 33 -10.70 0.73 10.08
CA GLU A 33 -9.73 0.68 11.16
C GLU A 33 -9.10 -0.72 11.14
N PRO A 34 -7.77 -0.86 11.27
CA PRO A 34 -7.15 -2.18 11.29
C PRO A 34 -7.73 -2.94 12.49
N GLU A 35 -8.53 -3.97 12.22
CA GLU A 35 -9.10 -4.81 13.26
C GLU A 35 -7.97 -5.32 14.15
N LYS A 36 -8.04 -4.97 15.45
CA LYS A 36 -7.09 -5.43 16.46
C LYS A 36 -7.17 -6.95 16.50
N LYS A 37 -6.17 -7.62 15.91
CA LYS A 37 -6.05 -9.08 15.90
C LYS A 37 -6.21 -9.60 17.33
N SER A 38 -7.19 -10.47 17.54
CA SER A 38 -7.47 -11.10 18.84
C SER A 38 -6.23 -11.81 19.36
N ALA A 39 -5.98 -11.72 20.68
CA ALA A 39 -4.89 -12.40 21.36
C ALA A 39 -4.85 -13.93 21.09
N ALA A 40 -5.98 -14.53 20.69
CA ALA A 40 -6.06 -15.93 20.29
C ALA A 40 -5.32 -16.23 18.96
N GLN A 41 -5.33 -15.30 18.00
CA GLN A 41 -4.58 -15.39 16.73
C GLN A 41 -3.06 -15.36 16.97
N MET A 42 -2.62 -14.80 18.11
CA MET A 42 -1.22 -14.67 18.49
C MET A 42 -0.68 -15.88 19.27
N MET A 43 -1.56 -16.74 19.80
CA MET A 43 -1.16 -17.92 20.60
C MET A 43 -1.16 -19.24 19.84
N PHE A 44 -1.90 -19.35 18.73
CA PHE A 44 -1.88 -20.52 17.86
C PHE A 44 -1.47 -20.07 16.47
N GLY A 45 -0.21 -20.35 16.11
CA GLY A 45 0.47 -19.96 14.86
C GLY A 45 -0.47 -19.47 13.79
N GLY A 46 -0.64 -18.14 13.73
CA GLY A 46 -1.66 -17.50 12.91
C GLY A 46 -1.59 -18.08 11.50
N GLY A 47 -2.64 -18.76 11.06
CA GLY A 47 -2.72 -19.20 9.67
C GLY A 47 -2.60 -17.98 8.77
N ARG A 48 -1.90 -18.12 7.62
CA ARG A 48 -1.88 -17.09 6.56
C ARG A 48 -3.30 -16.59 6.36
N GLN A 49 -3.59 -15.35 6.75
CA GLN A 49 -4.84 -14.72 6.38
C GLN A 49 -4.83 -14.70 4.85
N LYS A 50 -5.73 -15.45 4.20
CA LYS A 50 -5.86 -15.45 2.74
C LYS A 50 -6.46 -14.10 2.35
N VAL A 51 -5.60 -13.12 2.17
CA VAL A 51 -5.94 -11.83 1.57
C VAL A 51 -5.67 -11.98 0.08
N SER A 52 -6.70 -11.77 -0.74
CA SER A 52 -6.62 -11.86 -2.20
C SER A 52 -6.69 -10.48 -2.84
N PHE A 53 -6.02 -10.32 -3.97
CA PHE A 53 -6.05 -9.09 -4.76
C PHE A 53 -7.02 -9.21 -5.94
N GLU A 54 -7.87 -8.20 -6.15
CA GLU A 54 -8.90 -8.19 -7.22
C GLU A 54 -8.75 -7.00 -8.20
N GLY A 55 -7.56 -6.40 -8.29
CA GLY A 55 -7.28 -5.23 -9.14
C GLY A 55 -6.35 -5.52 -10.33
N ASP A 56 -5.87 -4.44 -10.96
CA ASP A 56 -4.90 -4.52 -12.06
C ASP A 56 -3.53 -5.03 -11.57
N GLU A 57 -2.87 -5.88 -12.37
CA GLU A 57 -1.59 -6.50 -11.99
C GLU A 57 -0.50 -5.47 -11.65
N GLY A 58 -0.53 -4.29 -12.27
CA GLY A 58 0.39 -3.18 -11.97
C GLY A 58 0.23 -2.58 -10.57
N ASP A 59 -0.95 -2.70 -9.96
CA ASP A 59 -1.24 -2.19 -8.62
C ASP A 59 -0.97 -3.23 -7.52
N LYS A 60 -0.89 -4.51 -7.90
CA LYS A 60 -0.63 -5.64 -6.99
C LYS A 60 0.62 -5.45 -6.11
N PRO A 61 1.77 -4.93 -6.60
CA PRO A 61 2.95 -4.69 -5.77
C PRO A 61 2.68 -3.75 -4.60
N GLN A 62 2.01 -2.63 -4.88
CA GLN A 62 1.71 -1.64 -3.85
C GLN A 62 0.65 -2.18 -2.89
N TRP A 63 -0.41 -2.80 -3.42
CA TRP A 63 -1.44 -3.42 -2.60
C TRP A 63 -0.86 -4.49 -1.65
N PHE A 64 0.07 -5.33 -2.12
CA PHE A 64 0.67 -6.39 -1.32
C PHE A 64 1.48 -5.82 -0.15
N LEU A 65 2.27 -4.78 -0.40
CA LEU A 65 3.06 -4.10 0.63
C LEU A 65 2.18 -3.51 1.74
N ASP A 66 0.99 -3.01 1.39
CA ASP A 66 0.08 -2.35 2.32
C ASP A 66 -0.82 -3.35 3.07
N ASN A 67 -1.24 -4.44 2.42
CA ASN A 67 -2.29 -5.32 2.94
C ASN A 67 -1.81 -6.73 3.34
N ALA A 68 -0.76 -7.26 2.69
CA ALA A 68 -0.39 -8.67 2.79
C ALA A 68 1.04 -8.94 3.32
N LEU A 69 1.93 -7.94 3.37
CA LEU A 69 3.30 -8.04 3.89
C LEU A 69 3.40 -8.11 5.44
N HIS A 70 2.46 -8.76 6.13
CA HIS A 70 2.52 -8.85 7.59
C HIS A 70 3.51 -9.91 8.05
N THR A 71 3.13 -11.19 7.90
CA THR A 71 3.91 -12.31 8.41
C THR A 71 4.25 -13.24 7.25
N ILE A 72 5.54 -13.34 6.94
CA ILE A 72 6.05 -14.23 5.91
C ILE A 72 6.55 -15.51 6.59
N TYR A 73 5.96 -16.64 6.24
CA TYR A 73 6.26 -17.94 6.88
C TYR A 73 7.34 -18.67 6.11
N ASP A 74 8.33 -19.18 6.83
CA ASP A 74 9.31 -20.12 6.30
C ASP A 74 8.75 -21.56 6.24
N PRO A 75 9.44 -22.50 5.56
CA PRO A 75 9.02 -23.90 5.49
C PRO A 75 8.93 -24.62 6.85
N HIS A 76 9.55 -24.05 7.88
CA HIS A 76 9.49 -24.57 9.25
C HIS A 76 8.25 -24.06 10.02
N GLY A 77 7.41 -23.24 9.37
CA GLY A 77 6.21 -22.66 9.98
C GLY A 77 6.51 -21.45 10.87
N THR A 78 7.74 -20.95 10.88
CA THR A 78 8.11 -19.75 11.63
C THR A 78 7.75 -18.53 10.79
N GLY A 79 6.82 -17.73 11.29
CA GLY A 79 6.45 -16.45 10.68
C GLY A 79 7.41 -15.34 11.08
N LYS A 80 7.97 -14.63 10.09
CA LYS A 80 8.72 -13.40 10.32
C LYS A 80 7.88 -12.19 9.93
N GLU A 81 7.74 -11.25 10.87
CA GLU A 81 7.14 -9.95 10.56
C GLU A 81 8.10 -9.09 9.75
N LEU A 82 7.68 -8.66 8.56
CA LEU A 82 8.48 -7.83 7.67
C LEU A 82 7.83 -6.47 7.47
N LYS A 83 8.66 -5.48 7.17
CA LYS A 83 8.23 -4.12 6.80
C LYS A 83 8.81 -3.80 5.43
N PRO A 84 8.17 -2.92 4.64
CA PRO A 84 8.67 -2.58 3.31
C PRO A 84 10.13 -2.09 3.30
N ARG A 85 10.54 -1.36 4.35
CA ARG A 85 11.90 -0.81 4.50
C ARG A 85 12.93 -1.78 5.08
N THR A 86 12.52 -2.98 5.51
CA THR A 86 13.45 -3.98 6.06
C THR A 86 14.49 -4.35 5.03
N ILE A 87 15.77 -4.28 5.41
CA ILE A 87 16.89 -4.69 4.56
C ILE A 87 16.98 -6.22 4.59
N LEU A 88 16.94 -6.84 3.43
CA LEU A 88 17.06 -8.29 3.25
C LEU A 88 18.51 -8.72 3.02
N ALA A 89 19.26 -7.90 2.27
CA ALA A 89 20.65 -8.13 1.93
C ALA A 89 21.42 -6.79 1.83
N ARG A 90 22.71 -6.83 2.14
CA ARG A 90 23.62 -5.69 2.11
C ARG A 90 24.92 -6.07 1.41
N SER A 91 25.39 -5.19 0.53
CA SER A 91 26.72 -5.22 -0.09
C SER A 91 27.40 -3.86 0.06
N SER A 92 28.63 -3.74 -0.44
CA SER A 92 29.34 -2.46 -0.54
C SER A 92 28.65 -1.47 -1.50
N ASP A 93 27.95 -1.98 -2.52
CA ASP A 93 27.31 -1.19 -3.56
C ASP A 93 25.88 -0.77 -3.19
N GLY A 94 25.28 -1.37 -2.15
CA GLY A 94 23.96 -0.99 -1.71
C GLY A 94 23.25 -1.98 -0.80
N ASN A 95 21.97 -1.74 -0.59
CA ASN A 95 21.09 -2.62 0.19
C ASN A 95 19.88 -3.01 -0.68
N VAL A 96 19.43 -4.25 -0.53
CA VAL A 96 18.14 -4.71 -1.06
C VAL A 96 17.13 -4.69 0.08
N ARG A 97 15.98 -4.06 -0.13
CA ARG A 97 14.87 -4.03 0.83
C ARG A 97 13.70 -4.87 0.34
N VAL A 98 12.80 -5.21 1.26
CA VAL A 98 11.58 -5.97 0.98
C VAL A 98 10.74 -5.30 -0.13
N GLN A 99 10.53 -3.98 -0.04
CA GLN A 99 9.79 -3.23 -1.06
C GLN A 99 10.43 -3.33 -2.45
N ASP A 100 11.76 -3.43 -2.53
CA ASP A 100 12.48 -3.43 -3.79
C ASP A 100 12.26 -4.79 -4.47
N VAL A 101 12.33 -5.89 -3.69
CA VAL A 101 11.98 -7.23 -4.17
C VAL A 101 10.55 -7.29 -4.70
N VAL A 102 9.56 -6.83 -3.94
CA VAL A 102 8.15 -6.92 -4.34
C VAL A 102 7.87 -6.15 -5.62
N ARG A 103 8.37 -4.91 -5.74
CA ARG A 103 8.14 -4.07 -6.92
C ARG A 103 8.86 -4.61 -8.14
N ILE A 104 10.14 -4.94 -8.02
CA ILE A 104 10.92 -5.50 -9.13
C ILE A 104 10.31 -6.82 -9.59
N TYR A 105 9.93 -7.70 -8.67
CA TYR A 105 9.29 -8.96 -9.02
C TYR A 105 7.94 -8.76 -9.72
N GLY A 106 7.11 -7.85 -9.22
CA GLY A 106 5.81 -7.57 -9.84
C GLY A 106 5.90 -6.98 -11.26
N GLU A 107 6.97 -6.25 -11.56
CA GLU A 107 7.18 -5.63 -12.88
C GLU A 107 7.97 -6.52 -13.85
N GLN A 108 8.99 -7.23 -13.35
CA GLN A 108 10.03 -7.89 -14.16
C GLN A 108 10.17 -9.39 -13.86
N GLY A 109 9.37 -9.93 -12.93
CA GLY A 109 9.47 -11.32 -12.50
C GLY A 109 10.79 -11.66 -11.82
N ILE A 110 11.12 -12.95 -11.79
CA ILE A 110 12.33 -13.50 -11.17
C ILE A 110 13.60 -12.92 -11.79
N GLU A 111 13.60 -12.71 -13.11
CA GLU A 111 14.80 -12.27 -13.86
C GLU A 111 15.22 -10.83 -13.53
N GLY A 112 14.28 -9.98 -13.08
CA GLY A 112 14.61 -8.63 -12.63
C GLY A 112 15.31 -8.57 -11.27
N LEU A 113 15.23 -9.62 -10.46
CA LEU A 113 15.80 -9.62 -9.12
C LEU A 113 17.32 -9.79 -9.15
N SER A 114 18.02 -8.85 -8.52
CA SER A 114 19.48 -8.92 -8.36
C SER A 114 19.94 -10.21 -7.66
N GLU A 115 21.13 -10.71 -7.99
CA GLU A 115 21.77 -11.82 -7.26
C GLU A 115 21.89 -11.54 -5.76
N LEU A 116 22.11 -10.27 -5.39
CA LEU A 116 22.18 -9.86 -3.98
C LEU A 116 20.86 -10.15 -3.24
N ALA A 117 19.71 -9.99 -3.88
CA ALA A 117 18.41 -10.32 -3.27
C ALA A 117 18.33 -11.81 -2.92
N TRP A 118 18.87 -12.67 -3.78
CA TRP A 118 18.87 -14.12 -3.61
C TRP A 118 19.81 -14.62 -2.51
N THR A 119 20.68 -13.77 -1.97
CA THR A 119 21.48 -14.11 -0.78
C THR A 119 20.63 -14.22 0.50
N SER A 120 19.39 -13.69 0.48
CA SER A 120 18.44 -13.80 1.57
C SER A 120 17.38 -14.86 1.27
N PRO A 121 17.21 -15.91 2.12
CA PRO A 121 16.16 -16.92 1.89
C PRO A 121 14.74 -16.33 1.97
N LEU A 122 14.59 -15.19 2.66
CA LEU A 122 13.31 -14.49 2.76
C LEU A 122 12.78 -14.01 1.41
N THR A 123 13.66 -13.77 0.44
CA THR A 123 13.27 -13.35 -0.92
C THR A 123 12.31 -14.35 -1.55
N GLN A 124 12.63 -15.65 -1.46
CA GLN A 124 11.75 -16.71 -1.96
C GLN A 124 10.39 -16.70 -1.25
N TYR A 125 10.38 -16.60 0.07
CA TYR A 125 9.13 -16.64 0.83
C TYR A 125 8.24 -15.41 0.61
N ILE A 126 8.85 -14.25 0.33
CA ILE A 126 8.12 -13.04 -0.05
C ILE A 126 7.45 -13.24 -1.41
N ILE A 127 8.15 -13.82 -2.39
CA ILE A 127 7.60 -14.10 -3.72
C ILE A 127 6.44 -15.10 -3.62
N GLU A 128 6.63 -16.21 -2.90
CA GLU A 128 5.56 -17.19 -2.68
C GLU A 128 4.36 -16.60 -1.93
N ALA A 129 4.57 -15.61 -1.07
CA ALA A 129 3.48 -14.85 -0.44
C ALA A 129 2.78 -13.92 -1.41
N TYR A 130 3.54 -13.24 -2.27
CA TYR A 130 3.01 -12.36 -3.29
C TYR A 130 2.15 -13.11 -4.33
N ASP A 131 2.62 -14.28 -4.77
CA ASP A 131 1.91 -15.12 -5.75
C ASP A 131 0.66 -15.80 -5.16
N ALA A 132 0.63 -15.99 -3.85
CA ALA A 132 -0.52 -16.58 -3.15
C ALA A 132 -1.67 -15.60 -2.87
N CYS A 133 -1.45 -14.30 -3.12
CA CYS A 133 -2.46 -13.24 -3.02
C CYS A 133 -3.11 -12.96 -4.37
#